data_AF-A0A806C3N1-F1
#
_entry.id   AF-A0A806C3N1-F1
#
_cell.length_a   1.000
_cell.length_b   1.000
_cell.length_c   1.000
_cell.angle_alpha   90.00
_cell.angle_beta   90.00
_cell.angle_gamma   90.00
#
_symmetry.space_group_name_H-M   'P 1'
#
loop_
_entity.id
_entity.type
_entity.pdbx_description
1 polymer ?
#
loop_
_entity_poly.entity_id
_entity_poly.type
_entity_poly.pdbx_seq_one_letter_code
_entity_poly.pdbx_strand_id
1 'polypeptide(L)' 'MTYYLIIETVSAMSKQLILDYENNKDLIKTDINKLKSHVKKLHNQFREKAHEAYNLKNFIVSTYNP' A
#
# COMPACT_ATOMS: atom_id res chain seq x y z
N MET A 1 -11.54 8.82 12.19
CA MET A 1 -11.25 9.32 10.82
C MET A 1 -10.03 8.67 10.18
N THR A 2 -9.05 8.17 10.96
CA THR A 2 -7.75 7.65 10.46
C THR A 2 -7.80 6.24 9.85
N TYR A 3 -8.72 5.36 10.27
CA TYR A 3 -8.82 3.96 9.77
C TYR A 3 -9.22 3.88 8.31
N TYR A 4 -10.19 4.71 7.92
CA TYR A 4 -10.71 4.77 6.56
C TYR A 4 -9.61 5.18 5.57
N LEU A 5 -8.73 6.10 6.02
CA LEU A 5 -7.62 6.60 5.23
C LEU A 5 -6.59 5.52 4.85
N ILE A 6 -6.28 4.58 5.75
CA ILE A 6 -5.26 3.54 5.46
C ILE A 6 -5.79 2.54 4.42
N ILE A 7 -7.00 2.05 4.60
CA ILE A 7 -7.63 1.08 3.68
C ILE A 7 -7.82 1.72 2.30
N GLU A 8 -8.30 2.96 2.24
CA GLU A 8 -8.45 3.69 0.98
C GLU A 8 -7.12 3.92 0.28
N THR A 9 -6.07 4.28 1.03
CA THR A 9 -4.73 4.49 0.48
C THR A 9 -4.18 3.21 -0.17
N VAL A 10 -4.26 2.06 0.52
CA VAL A 10 -3.79 0.77 -0.01
C VAL A 10 -4.62 0.35 -1.23
N SER A 11 -5.94 0.59 -1.20
CA SER A 11 -6.84 0.32 -2.33
C SER A 11 -6.47 1.17 -3.55
N ALA A 12 -6.25 2.47 -3.36
CA ALA A 12 -5.83 3.38 -4.43
C ALA A 12 -4.48 3.00 -5.04
N MET A 13 -3.49 2.67 -4.21
CA MET A 13 -2.17 2.19 -4.67
C MET A 13 -2.29 0.89 -5.47
N SER A 14 -3.14 -0.05 -5.03
CA SER A 14 -3.37 -1.32 -5.73
C SER A 14 -4.02 -1.10 -7.11
N LYS A 15 -5.03 -0.21 -7.18
CA LYS A 15 -5.66 0.17 -8.45
C LYS A 15 -4.65 0.87 -9.38
N GLN A 16 -3.80 1.73 -8.84
CA GLN A 16 -2.78 2.43 -9.61
C GLN A 16 -1.77 1.47 -10.23
N LEU A 17 -1.38 0.39 -9.54
CA LEU A 17 -0.50 -0.65 -10.11
C LEU A 17 -1.10 -1.28 -11.38
N ILE A 18 -2.40 -1.59 -11.35
CA ILE A 18 -3.10 -2.18 -12.51
C ILE A 18 -3.06 -1.20 -13.69
N LEU A 19 -3.42 0.07 -13.43
CA LEU A 19 -3.40 1.12 -14.46
C LEU A 19 -1.99 1.39 -14.99
N ASP A 20 -0.98 1.44 -14.12
CA ASP A 20 0.42 1.64 -14.50
C ASP A 20 0.90 0.48 -15.38
N TYR A 21 0.48 -0.75 -15.10
CA TYR A 21 0.83 -1.93 -15.89
C TYR A 21 0.12 -1.94 -17.25
N GLU A 22 -1.18 -1.68 -17.29
CA GLU A 22 -1.96 -1.63 -18.53
C GLU A 22 -1.41 -0.61 -19.52
N ASN A 23 -1.06 0.58 -19.02
CA ASN A 23 -0.52 1.69 -19.80
C ASN A 23 0.98 1.57 -20.12
N ASN A 24 1.63 0.47 -19.71
CA ASN A 24 3.09 0.27 -19.81
C ASN A 24 3.90 1.46 -19.27
N LYS A 25 3.40 2.09 -18.21
CA LYS A 25 4.10 3.19 -17.54
C LYS A 25 5.45 2.69 -17.04
N ASP A 26 6.49 3.50 -17.20
CA ASP A 26 7.87 3.16 -16.81
C ASP A 26 8.37 1.81 -17.35
N LEU A 27 7.80 1.36 -18.48
CA LEU A 27 8.10 0.09 -19.15
C LEU A 27 7.78 -1.17 -18.32
N ILE A 28 6.95 -1.06 -17.26
CA ILE A 28 6.72 -2.18 -16.34
C ILE A 28 5.96 -3.36 -16.96
N LYS A 29 5.31 -3.17 -18.12
CA LYS A 29 4.66 -4.27 -18.86
C LYS A 29 5.68 -5.07 -19.67
N THR A 30 6.71 -4.40 -20.18
CA THR A 30 7.67 -4.96 -21.13
C THR A 30 9.02 -5.34 -20.52
N ASP A 31 9.38 -4.74 -19.38
CA ASP A 31 10.63 -5.01 -18.66
C ASP A 31 10.34 -5.57 -17.26
N ILE A 32 10.66 -6.85 -17.06
CA ILE A 32 10.43 -7.56 -15.80
C ILE A 32 11.25 -6.98 -14.63
N ASN A 33 12.43 -6.42 -14.88
CA ASN A 33 13.24 -5.78 -13.84
C ASN A 33 12.60 -4.47 -13.39
N LYS A 34 12.00 -3.72 -14.32
CA LYS A 34 11.20 -2.51 -13.99
C LYS A 34 9.97 -2.89 -13.18
N LEU A 35 9.24 -3.94 -13.57
CA LEU A 35 8.10 -4.44 -12.80
C LEU A 35 8.51 -4.84 -11.38
N LYS A 36 9.59 -5.62 -11.24
CA LYS A 36 10.10 -6.05 -9.94
C LYS A 36 10.46 -4.87 -9.04
N SER A 37 11.13 -3.86 -9.59
CA SER A 37 11.47 -2.64 -8.85
C SER A 37 10.21 -1.87 -8.43
N HIS A 38 9.24 -1.72 -9.34
CA HIS A 38 7.98 -1.02 -9.09
C HIS A 38 7.16 -1.71 -7.98
N VAL A 39 6.99 -3.04 -8.06
CA VAL A 39 6.28 -3.81 -7.04
C VAL A 39 7.03 -3.82 -5.70
N LYS A 40 8.37 -3.84 -5.71
CA LYS A 40 9.17 -3.72 -4.47
C LYS A 40 8.93 -2.38 -3.76
N LYS A 41 8.79 -1.28 -4.51
CA LYS A 41 8.45 0.02 -3.96
C LYS A 41 7.07 0.01 -3.30
N LEU A 42 6.06 -0.53 -4.00
CA LEU A 42 4.70 -0.67 -3.47
C LEU A 42 4.66 -1.56 -2.20
N HIS A 43 5.41 -2.66 -2.19
CA HIS A 43 5.53 -3.51 -1.01
C HIS A 43 6.03 -2.74 0.22
N ASN A 44 7.05 -1.90 0.06
CA ASN A 44 7.56 -1.10 1.18
C ASN A 44 6.49 -0.10 1.68
N GLN A 45 5.77 0.55 0.78
CA GLN A 45 4.67 1.46 1.15
C GLN A 45 3.53 0.72 1.89
N PHE A 46 3.19 -0.49 1.46
CA PHE A 46 2.19 -1.31 2.15
C PHE A 46 2.65 -1.72 3.54
N ARG A 47 3.94 -2.04 3.69
CA ARG A 47 4.50 -2.39 4.99
C ARG A 47 4.43 -1.24 5.99
N GLU A 48 4.71 -0.01 5.55
CA GLU A 48 4.56 1.20 6.37
C GLU A 48 3.10 1.39 6.81
N LYS A 49 2.15 1.26 5.87
CA LYS A 49 0.72 1.37 6.16
C LYS A 49 0.20 0.27 7.07
N ALA A 50 0.71 -0.95 6.94
CA ALA A 50 0.40 -2.04 7.88
C ALA A 50 0.92 -1.75 9.29
N HIS A 51 2.11 -1.15 9.41
CA HIS A 51 2.67 -0.76 10.70
C HIS A 51 1.86 0.38 11.36
N GLU A 52 1.47 1.40 10.58
CA GLU A 52 0.56 2.45 11.04
C GLU A 52 -0.76 1.87 11.57
N ALA A 53 -1.37 0.94 10.82
CA ALA A 53 -2.61 0.28 11.22
C ALA A 53 -2.45 -0.55 12.50
N TYR A 54 -1.32 -1.25 12.65
CA TYR A 54 -1.02 -2.03 13.84
C TYR A 54 -0.90 -1.15 15.10
N ASN A 55 -0.16 -0.04 15.01
CA ASN A 55 0.00 0.90 16.12
C ASN A 55 -1.34 1.51 16.52
N LEU A 56 -2.16 1.87 15.53
CA LEU A 56 -3.48 2.41 15.76
C LEU A 56 -4.42 1.37 16.40
N LYS A 57 -4.39 0.12 15.97
CA LYS A 57 -5.13 -0.99 16.61
C LYS A 57 -4.77 -1.10 18.09
N ASN A 58 -3.46 -1.13 18.39
CA ASN A 58 -3.00 -1.25 19.78
C ASN A 58 -3.45 -0.06 20.63
N PHE A 59 -3.41 1.17 20.08
CA PHE A 59 -3.90 2.36 20.76
C PHE A 59 -5.40 2.29 21.10
N ILE A 60 -6.26 1.81 20.17
CA ILE A 60 -7.69 1.60 20.49
C ILE A 60 -7.84 0.59 21.62
N VAL A 61 -7.20 -0.58 21.48
CA VAL A 61 -7.34 -1.67 22.44
C VAL A 61 -6.91 -1.19 23.83
N SER A 62 -5.76 -0.53 23.96
CA SER A 62 -5.28 0.00 25.25
C SER A 62 -6.18 1.11 25.82
N THR A 63 -6.91 1.85 24.97
CA THR A 63 -7.76 2.96 25.41
C THR A 63 -9.16 2.50 25.83
N TYR A 64 -9.73 1.52 25.13
CA TYR A 64 -11.16 1.16 25.25
C TYR A 64 -11.40 -0.27 25.75
N ASN A 65 -10.36 -1.09 25.87
CA ASN A 65 -10.40 -2.42 26.49
C ASN A 65 -9.09 -2.65 27.27
N PRO A 66 -8.88 -1.90 28.37
CA PRO A 66 -7.63 -1.88 29.12
C PRO A 66 -7.25 -3.24 29.72
#